data_AF-A0A7V0V1N7-F1
#
_entry.id   AF-A0A7V0V1N7-F1
#
_cell.length_a   1.000
_cell.length_b   1.000
_cell.length_c   1.000
_cell.angle_alpha   90.00
_cell.angle_beta   90.00
_cell.angle_gamma   90.00
#
_symmetry.space_group_name_H-M   'P 1'
#
loop_
_entity.id
_entity.type
_entity.pdbx_description
1 polymer ?
#
loop_
_entity_poly.entity_id
_entity_poly.type
_entity_poly.pdbx_seq_one_letter_code
_entity_poly.pdbx_strand_id
1 'polypeptide(L)'
;YHNKADKGAIYRMKTDGSEVTKLNSQTSSYINVADGWIYYIDITGSQLVKGPAYRMRADGSEQTRLGDRIVSNLNVAGEYLYYTEHPEGGEVTTGRMKLDGSEATTIANDNYRYLNVAGDSIYYAPDQDSGRLYRAALDGSGATRLADDKHVKSINVVGDWIYYDVSGGDPQWIKVDGSGRRPVD
;
A
#
# COMPACT_ATOMS: atom_id res chain seq x y z
N TYR A 1 6.57 -14.14 -3.00
CA TYR A 1 6.98 -13.74 -1.64
C TYR A 1 8.36 -13.09 -1.69
N HIS A 2 8.77 -12.30 -0.68
CA HIS A 2 10.17 -11.87 -0.55
C HIS A 2 10.91 -12.80 0.42
N ASN A 3 12.14 -13.21 0.09
CA ASN A 3 12.94 -14.14 0.87
C ASN A 3 13.91 -13.38 1.79
N LYS A 4 13.62 -13.36 3.09
CA LYS A 4 14.47 -12.69 4.09
C LYS A 4 15.89 -13.27 4.18
N ALA A 5 16.06 -14.58 3.96
CA ALA A 5 17.38 -15.22 3.98
C ALA A 5 18.23 -14.82 2.75
N ASP A 6 17.58 -14.39 1.67
CA ASP A 6 18.22 -13.89 0.45
C ASP A 6 17.97 -12.38 0.29
N LYS A 7 18.24 -11.63 1.36
CA LYS A 7 18.23 -10.16 1.39
C LYS A 7 16.94 -9.52 0.84
N GLY A 8 15.79 -10.16 0.99
CA GLY A 8 14.50 -9.64 0.53
C GLY A 8 14.25 -9.76 -0.98
N ALA A 9 15.00 -10.60 -1.69
CA ALA A 9 14.73 -10.90 -3.10
C ALA A 9 13.34 -11.52 -3.31
N ILE A 10 12.72 -11.25 -4.46
CA ILE A 10 11.40 -11.75 -4.82
C ILE A 10 11.52 -13.17 -5.38
N TYR A 11 10.66 -14.05 -4.87
CA TYR A 11 10.49 -15.42 -5.31
C TYR A 11 9.01 -15.71 -5.62
N ARG A 12 8.78 -16.65 -6.54
CA ARG A 12 7.48 -17.24 -6.83
C ARG A 12 7.51 -18.73 -6.48
N MET A 13 6.38 -19.25 -6.03
CA MET A 13 6.15 -20.68 -5.81
C MET A 13 4.68 -21.00 -6.05
N LYS A 14 4.37 -22.27 -6.28
CA LYS A 14 2.98 -22.77 -6.26
C LYS A 14 2.42 -22.72 -4.84
N THR A 15 1.09 -22.75 -4.71
CA THR A 15 0.41 -22.72 -3.41
C THR A 15 0.66 -23.96 -2.56
N ASP A 16 1.07 -25.07 -3.19
CA ASP A 16 1.54 -26.29 -2.52
C ASP A 16 3.00 -26.22 -2.04
N GLY A 17 3.69 -25.09 -2.29
CA GLY A 17 5.10 -24.86 -1.92
C GLY A 17 6.13 -25.35 -2.94
N SER A 18 5.71 -25.95 -4.06
CA SER A 18 6.62 -26.41 -5.12
C SER A 18 7.01 -25.30 -6.10
N GLU A 19 7.95 -25.61 -7.02
CA GLU A 19 8.38 -24.71 -8.11
C GLU A 19 8.91 -23.34 -7.66
N VAL A 20 9.70 -23.34 -6.59
CA VAL A 20 10.35 -22.13 -6.07
C VAL A 20 11.32 -21.55 -7.11
N THR A 21 11.04 -20.34 -7.59
CA THR A 21 11.81 -19.63 -8.61
C THR A 21 12.18 -18.24 -8.10
N LYS A 22 13.47 -17.87 -8.18
CA LYS A 22 13.94 -16.51 -7.90
C LYS A 22 13.59 -15.60 -9.07
N LEU A 23 12.97 -14.46 -8.81
CA LEU A 23 12.54 -13.52 -9.84
C LEU A 23 13.46 -12.30 -9.96
N ASN A 24 14.09 -11.87 -8.86
CA ASN A 24 15.02 -10.74 -8.87
C ASN A 24 16.12 -10.89 -7.80
N SER A 25 17.08 -9.96 -7.76
CA SER A 25 18.19 -9.98 -6.78
C SER A 25 18.22 -8.76 -5.85
N GLN A 26 17.30 -7.82 -6.04
CA GLN A 26 17.18 -6.59 -5.25
C GLN A 26 16.47 -6.88 -3.92
N THR A 27 16.81 -6.10 -2.89
CA THR A 27 16.03 -6.08 -1.64
C THR A 27 14.70 -5.40 -1.93
N SER A 28 13.62 -6.18 -1.94
CA SER A 28 12.32 -5.71 -2.42
C SER A 28 11.28 -5.71 -1.29
N SER A 29 10.41 -4.71 -1.27
CA SER A 29 9.30 -4.59 -0.30
C SER A 29 8.01 -4.09 -0.98
N TYR A 30 6.91 -4.09 -0.23
CA TYR A 30 5.57 -3.64 -0.68
C TYR A 30 5.13 -4.28 -2.00
N ILE A 31 5.24 -5.61 -2.07
CA ILE A 31 4.98 -6.38 -3.29
C ILE A 31 3.47 -6.47 -3.53
N ASN A 32 3.03 -6.05 -4.71
CA ASN A 32 1.67 -6.18 -5.21
C ASN A 32 1.67 -6.93 -6.54
N VAL A 33 0.56 -7.60 -6.87
CA VAL A 33 0.41 -8.34 -8.13
C VAL A 33 -0.92 -7.95 -8.77
N ALA A 34 -0.88 -7.55 -10.04
CA ALA A 34 -2.08 -7.24 -10.83
C ALA A 34 -1.80 -7.47 -12.32
N ASP A 35 -2.77 -8.02 -13.05
CA ASP A 35 -2.75 -8.19 -14.51
C ASP A 35 -1.45 -8.80 -15.07
N GLY A 36 -0.93 -9.82 -14.38
CA GLY A 36 0.30 -10.52 -14.77
C GLY A 36 1.60 -9.74 -14.51
N TRP A 37 1.53 -8.62 -13.81
CA TRP A 37 2.66 -7.82 -13.35
C TRP A 37 2.83 -7.93 -11.83
N ILE A 38 4.08 -7.79 -11.40
CA ILE A 38 4.51 -7.65 -10.02
C ILE A 38 5.02 -6.22 -9.86
N TYR A 39 4.47 -5.49 -8.90
CA TYR A 39 4.86 -4.15 -8.51
C TYR A 39 5.56 -4.20 -7.17
N TYR A 40 6.67 -3.49 -7.02
CA TYR A 40 7.45 -3.52 -5.79
C TYR A 40 8.30 -2.27 -5.64
N ILE A 41 8.81 -2.08 -4.42
CA ILE A 41 9.79 -1.04 -4.12
C ILE A 41 11.15 -1.70 -3.94
N ASP A 42 12.14 -1.21 -4.67
CA ASP A 42 13.53 -1.55 -4.43
C ASP A 42 14.04 -0.70 -3.25
N ILE A 43 14.34 -1.36 -2.14
CA ILE A 43 14.84 -0.75 -0.90
C ILE A 43 16.32 -1.05 -0.68
N THR A 44 17.05 -1.50 -1.71
CA THR A 44 18.49 -1.70 -1.62
C THR A 44 19.19 -0.39 -1.24
N GLY A 45 20.00 -0.44 -0.17
CA GLY A 45 20.79 0.70 0.32
C GLY A 45 20.00 1.78 1.08
N SER A 46 18.67 1.66 1.19
CA SER A 46 17.86 2.56 2.02
C SER A 46 17.67 1.99 3.43
N GLN A 47 17.14 2.77 4.39
CA GLN A 47 16.76 2.29 5.74
C GLN A 47 15.57 1.28 5.72
N LEU A 48 15.48 0.45 4.68
CA LEU A 48 14.59 -0.71 4.50
C LEU A 48 13.09 -0.39 4.39
N VAL A 49 12.71 0.87 4.19
CA VAL A 49 11.29 1.27 4.19
C VAL A 49 10.83 2.08 2.98
N LYS A 50 11.74 2.60 2.16
CA LYS A 50 11.42 3.43 0.98
C LYS A 50 12.44 3.28 -0.15
N GLY A 51 12.04 3.61 -1.37
CA GLY A 51 12.93 3.56 -2.53
C GLY A 51 12.17 3.76 -3.85
N PRO A 52 12.87 3.62 -5.00
CA PRO A 52 12.21 3.65 -6.30
C PRO A 52 11.23 2.50 -6.50
N ALA A 53 10.10 2.78 -7.14
CA ALA A 53 9.14 1.77 -7.55
C ALA A 53 9.54 1.11 -8.88
N TYR A 54 9.26 -0.17 -8.98
CA TYR A 54 9.50 -1.00 -10.16
C TYR A 54 8.28 -1.86 -10.47
N ARG A 55 8.21 -2.33 -11.72
CA ARG A 55 7.39 -3.47 -12.11
C ARG A 55 8.19 -4.51 -12.87
N MET A 56 7.73 -5.75 -12.86
CA MET A 56 8.21 -6.85 -13.72
C MET A 56 7.06 -7.80 -14.05
N ARG A 57 7.14 -8.56 -15.13
CA ARG A 57 6.17 -9.63 -15.40
C ARG A 57 6.22 -10.69 -14.32
N ALA A 58 5.14 -11.44 -14.14
CA ALA A 58 5.04 -12.50 -13.15
C ALA A 58 6.05 -13.65 -13.34
N ASP A 59 6.69 -13.74 -14.50
CA ASP A 59 7.80 -14.64 -14.81
C ASP A 59 9.21 -14.04 -14.56
N GLY A 60 9.28 -12.78 -14.12
CA GLY A 60 10.52 -12.06 -13.85
C GLY A 60 11.07 -11.26 -15.05
N SER A 61 10.45 -11.35 -16.23
CA SER A 61 10.85 -10.57 -17.40
C SER A 61 10.37 -9.11 -17.35
N GLU A 62 10.84 -8.29 -18.31
CA GLU A 62 10.42 -6.88 -18.51
C GLU A 62 10.53 -6.00 -17.27
N GLN A 63 11.55 -6.22 -16.43
CA GLN A 63 11.77 -5.38 -15.26
C GLN A 63 12.01 -3.93 -15.66
N THR A 64 11.17 -3.02 -15.16
CA THR A 64 11.14 -1.61 -15.54
C THR A 64 10.95 -0.73 -14.30
N ARG A 65 11.70 0.37 -14.22
CA ARG A 65 11.54 1.39 -13.17
C ARG A 65 10.35 2.30 -13.49
N LEU A 66 9.53 2.64 -12.49
CA LEU A 66 8.32 3.45 -12.62
C LEU A 66 8.57 4.95 -12.32
N GLY A 67 9.73 5.46 -12.75
CA GLY A 67 10.16 6.84 -12.57
C GLY A 67 11.11 7.07 -11.39
N ASP A 68 11.41 8.35 -11.14
CA ASP A 68 12.47 8.76 -10.22
C ASP A 68 12.06 8.95 -8.75
N ARG A 69 10.76 8.88 -8.48
CA ARG A 69 10.21 9.12 -7.14
C ARG A 69 10.69 8.09 -6.13
N ILE A 70 10.94 8.56 -4.91
CA ILE A 70 11.21 7.72 -3.75
C ILE A 70 9.92 7.53 -2.98
N VAL A 71 9.47 6.29 -2.88
CA VAL A 71 8.15 5.96 -2.36
C VAL A 71 8.19 4.86 -1.29
N SER A 72 7.13 4.78 -0.49
CA SER A 72 6.81 3.68 0.42
C SER A 72 5.32 3.33 0.34
N ASN A 73 4.86 2.27 1.02
CA ASN A 73 3.45 1.89 1.11
C ASN A 73 2.75 1.74 -0.27
N LEU A 74 3.45 1.11 -1.22
CA LEU A 74 2.93 0.88 -2.56
C LEU A 74 1.74 -0.09 -2.52
N ASN A 75 0.62 0.26 -3.14
CA ASN A 75 -0.58 -0.56 -3.26
C ASN A 75 -1.15 -0.45 -4.69
N VAL A 76 -1.68 -1.55 -5.23
CA VAL A 76 -2.41 -1.53 -6.52
C VAL A 76 -3.91 -1.44 -6.26
N ALA A 77 -4.59 -0.55 -6.98
CA ALA A 77 -6.04 -0.51 -7.03
C ALA A 77 -6.56 -0.03 -8.38
N GLY A 78 -7.31 -0.91 -9.07
CA GLY A 78 -7.74 -0.67 -10.44
C GLY A 78 -6.55 -0.40 -11.35
N GLU A 79 -6.60 0.72 -12.08
CA GLU A 79 -5.55 1.13 -13.02
C GLU A 79 -4.41 1.95 -12.38
N TYR A 80 -4.41 2.11 -11.05
CA TYR A 80 -3.47 2.98 -10.35
C TYR A 80 -2.66 2.23 -9.28
N LEU A 81 -1.43 2.71 -9.11
CA LEU A 81 -0.61 2.51 -7.93
C LEU A 81 -0.84 3.68 -6.97
N TYR A 82 -1.05 3.41 -5.70
CA TYR A 82 -1.09 4.38 -4.60
C TYR A 82 0.16 4.24 -3.75
N TYR A 83 0.71 5.35 -3.29
CA TYR A 83 1.97 5.35 -2.55
C TYR A 83 2.13 6.58 -1.64
N THR A 84 2.98 6.44 -0.63
CA THR A 84 3.54 7.56 0.12
C THR A 84 4.80 8.05 -0.59
N GLU A 85 4.88 9.33 -0.95
CA GLU A 85 6.04 9.94 -1.59
C GLU A 85 6.95 10.65 -0.58
N HIS A 86 8.26 10.53 -0.78
CA HIS A 86 9.31 11.09 0.07
C HIS A 86 10.22 12.01 -0.76
N PRO A 87 9.77 13.23 -1.11
CA PRO A 87 10.56 14.17 -1.89
C PRO A 87 11.81 14.60 -1.10
N GLU A 88 12.91 14.84 -1.82
CA GLU A 88 14.14 15.33 -1.20
C GLU A 88 13.94 16.76 -0.68
N GLY A 89 14.14 16.97 0.63
CA GLY A 89 13.95 18.27 1.27
C GLY A 89 12.50 18.76 1.35
N GLY A 90 11.52 17.91 1.03
CA GLY A 90 10.09 18.25 1.05
C GLY A 90 9.29 17.47 2.10
N GLU A 91 8.00 17.80 2.21
CA GLU A 91 7.05 17.10 3.07
C GLU A 91 6.60 15.78 2.45
N VAL A 92 6.28 14.81 3.31
CA VAL A 92 5.72 13.52 2.89
C VAL A 92 4.29 13.74 2.37
N THR A 93 3.99 13.18 1.21
CA THR A 93 2.67 13.27 0.58
C THR A 93 2.13 11.90 0.21
N THR A 94 0.86 11.84 -0.15
CA THR A 94 0.25 10.65 -0.77
C THR A 94 0.00 10.94 -2.24
N GLY A 95 0.48 10.05 -3.09
CA GLY A 95 0.33 10.15 -4.53
C GLY A 95 -0.24 8.89 -5.16
N ARG A 96 -0.57 9.01 -6.44
CA ARG A 96 -0.94 7.87 -7.29
C ARG A 96 -0.32 8.01 -8.68
N MET A 97 -0.12 6.90 -9.38
CA MET A 97 0.34 6.86 -10.78
C MET A 97 -0.35 5.70 -11.51
N LYS A 98 -0.47 5.74 -12.84
CA LYS A 98 -0.94 4.57 -13.61
C LYS A 98 0.01 3.38 -13.43
N LEU A 99 -0.49 2.18 -13.71
CA LEU A 99 0.28 0.91 -13.63
C LEU A 99 1.54 0.84 -14.51
N ASP A 100 1.75 1.80 -15.42
CA ASP A 100 2.96 1.95 -16.23
C ASP A 100 3.91 3.06 -15.77
N GLY A 101 3.56 3.75 -14.68
CA GLY A 101 4.31 4.87 -14.12
C GLY A 101 3.93 6.24 -14.69
N SER A 102 3.02 6.29 -15.67
CA SER A 102 2.51 7.55 -16.20
C SER A 102 1.49 8.21 -15.25
N GLU A 103 1.09 9.45 -15.55
CA GLU A 103 0.06 10.20 -14.82
C GLU A 103 0.25 10.27 -13.29
N ALA A 104 1.51 10.29 -12.85
CA ALA A 104 1.81 10.42 -11.44
C ALA A 104 1.37 11.78 -10.90
N THR A 105 0.54 11.78 -9.86
CA THR A 105 -0.07 12.97 -9.25
C THR A 105 -0.14 12.85 -7.73
N THR A 106 -0.03 13.98 -7.03
CA THR A 106 -0.24 14.07 -5.58
C THR A 106 -1.73 14.20 -5.31
N ILE A 107 -2.27 13.36 -4.43
CA ILE A 107 -3.69 13.36 -4.04
C ILE A 107 -3.93 13.91 -2.62
N ALA A 108 -2.89 13.97 -1.79
CA ALA A 108 -2.97 14.59 -0.48
C ALA A 108 -1.61 15.09 0.01
N ASN A 109 -1.62 16.23 0.71
CA ASN A 109 -0.47 16.76 1.45
C ASN A 109 -0.43 16.16 2.87
N ASP A 110 -0.58 14.84 2.95
CA ASP A 110 -0.51 14.07 4.18
C ASP A 110 -0.16 12.61 3.84
N ASN A 111 0.28 11.85 4.82
CA ASN A 111 0.61 10.44 4.69
C ASN A 111 -0.61 9.58 5.04
N TYR A 112 -1.20 8.94 4.04
CA TYR A 112 -2.30 8.00 4.23
C TYR A 112 -1.74 6.65 4.69
N ARG A 113 -1.44 6.52 5.99
CA ARG A 113 -0.91 5.27 6.54
C ARG A 113 -1.93 4.16 6.44
N TYR A 114 -1.42 2.94 6.31
CA TYR A 114 -2.22 1.72 6.26
C TYR A 114 -3.31 1.76 5.19
N LEU A 115 -3.08 2.50 4.11
CA LEU A 115 -4.03 2.67 3.03
C LEU A 115 -4.45 1.31 2.46
N ASN A 116 -5.76 1.15 2.30
CA ASN A 116 -6.38 0.05 1.59
C ASN A 116 -7.43 0.63 0.63
N VAL A 117 -7.69 -0.04 -0.49
CA VAL A 117 -8.64 0.44 -1.50
C VAL A 117 -9.67 -0.64 -1.77
N ALA A 118 -10.94 -0.28 -1.74
CA ALA A 118 -12.04 -1.16 -2.11
C ALA A 118 -13.13 -0.38 -2.86
N GLY A 119 -13.51 -0.89 -4.03
CA GLY A 119 -14.38 -0.18 -4.96
C GLY A 119 -13.79 1.19 -5.33
N ASP A 120 -14.61 2.22 -5.25
CA ASP A 120 -14.23 3.61 -5.59
C ASP A 120 -13.70 4.40 -4.38
N SER A 121 -13.25 3.72 -3.33
CA SER A 121 -12.88 4.36 -2.06
C SER A 121 -11.52 3.90 -1.53
N ILE A 122 -10.78 4.89 -1.03
CA ILE A 122 -9.57 4.73 -0.24
C ILE A 122 -9.96 4.75 1.23
N TYR A 123 -9.48 3.79 2.01
CA TYR A 123 -9.59 3.73 3.47
C TYR A 123 -8.20 3.86 4.07
N TYR A 124 -8.02 4.81 4.98
CA TYR A 124 -6.68 5.17 5.44
C TYR A 124 -6.71 5.78 6.85
N ALA A 125 -5.52 5.84 7.46
CA ALA A 125 -5.27 6.57 8.68
C ALA A 125 -4.25 7.70 8.40
N PRO A 126 -4.69 8.96 8.26
CA PRO A 126 -3.78 10.08 8.03
C PRO A 126 -2.85 10.30 9.22
N ASP A 127 -1.64 10.84 9.02
CA ASP A 127 -0.82 11.29 10.15
C ASP A 127 -1.51 12.44 10.91
N GLN A 128 -2.28 13.26 10.18
CA GLN A 128 -3.19 14.24 10.78
C GLN A 128 -4.34 13.58 11.56
N ASP A 129 -5.02 14.38 12.39
CA ASP A 129 -6.16 13.95 13.22
C ASP A 129 -5.88 12.69 14.07
N SER A 130 -4.62 12.49 14.48
CA SER A 130 -4.15 11.38 15.32
C SER A 130 -4.34 9.98 14.71
N GLY A 131 -4.28 9.82 13.38
CA GLY A 131 -4.37 8.48 12.78
C GLY A 131 -5.74 7.85 12.95
N ARG A 132 -6.81 8.64 12.80
CA ARG A 132 -8.18 8.11 12.82
C ARG A 132 -8.56 7.47 11.49
N LEU A 133 -9.59 6.63 11.48
CA LEU A 133 -10.04 5.98 10.25
C LEU A 133 -10.83 6.96 9.37
N TYR A 134 -10.36 7.16 8.14
CA TYR A 134 -11.00 7.98 7.10
C TYR A 134 -11.31 7.15 5.85
N ARG A 135 -12.28 7.64 5.08
CA ARG A 135 -12.57 7.23 3.71
C ARG A 135 -12.51 8.44 2.78
N ALA A 136 -11.94 8.29 1.59
CA ALA A 136 -11.98 9.28 0.52
C ALA A 136 -12.23 8.61 -0.84
N ALA A 137 -12.57 9.38 -1.86
CA ALA A 137 -12.58 8.91 -3.25
C ALA A 137 -11.15 8.56 -3.72
N LEU A 138 -11.05 7.83 -4.84
CA LEU A 138 -9.78 7.39 -5.43
C LEU A 138 -8.81 8.52 -5.83
N ASP A 139 -9.29 9.76 -5.95
CA ASP A 139 -8.50 10.95 -6.21
C ASP A 139 -8.16 11.76 -4.93
N GLY A 140 -8.52 11.23 -3.75
CA GLY A 140 -8.33 11.89 -2.46
C GLY A 140 -9.45 12.86 -2.06
N SER A 141 -10.42 13.12 -2.94
CA SER A 141 -11.53 14.03 -2.64
C SER A 141 -12.57 13.42 -1.71
N GLY A 142 -13.41 14.27 -1.11
CA GLY A 142 -14.57 13.81 -0.31
C GLY A 142 -14.21 13.07 0.98
N ALA A 143 -13.03 13.35 1.56
CA ALA A 143 -12.58 12.71 2.79
C ALA A 143 -13.61 12.83 3.93
N THR A 144 -13.97 11.70 4.53
CA THR A 144 -14.94 11.57 5.62
C THR A 144 -14.38 10.67 6.71
N ARG A 145 -14.47 11.11 7.97
CA ARG A 145 -14.09 10.30 9.13
C ARG A 145 -15.12 9.18 9.36
N LEU A 146 -14.65 7.94 9.54
CA LEU A 146 -15.51 6.79 9.83
C LEU A 146 -15.53 6.41 11.31
N ALA A 147 -14.42 6.63 12.03
CA ALA A 147 -14.32 6.32 13.46
C ALA A 147 -13.48 7.34 14.22
N ASP A 148 -13.78 7.51 15.52
CA ASP A 148 -13.05 8.43 16.40
C ASP A 148 -11.82 7.79 17.08
N ASP A 149 -11.57 6.50 16.82
CA ASP A 149 -10.42 5.74 17.33
C ASP A 149 -9.10 6.34 16.87
N LYS A 150 -8.24 6.72 17.81
CA LYS A 150 -6.91 7.24 17.50
C LYS A 150 -5.92 6.11 17.24
N HIS A 151 -4.90 6.39 16.44
CA HIS A 151 -3.79 5.49 16.16
C HIS A 151 -4.24 4.16 15.54
N VAL A 152 -5.14 4.25 14.56
CA VAL A 152 -5.59 3.14 13.70
C VAL A 152 -4.42 2.58 12.91
N LYS A 153 -4.36 1.25 12.81
CA LYS A 153 -3.33 0.51 12.09
C LYS A 153 -3.96 -0.65 11.31
N SER A 154 -3.20 -1.23 10.38
CA SER A 154 -3.53 -2.50 9.73
C SER A 154 -4.94 -2.55 9.11
N ILE A 155 -5.33 -1.51 8.36
CA ILE A 155 -6.67 -1.42 7.76
C ILE A 155 -6.83 -2.48 6.65
N ASN A 156 -7.84 -3.32 6.77
CA ASN A 156 -8.18 -4.35 5.79
C ASN A 156 -9.67 -4.30 5.46
N VAL A 157 -10.01 -4.24 4.17
CA VAL A 157 -11.41 -4.20 3.71
C VAL A 157 -11.81 -5.55 3.13
N VAL A 158 -12.92 -6.12 3.61
CA VAL A 158 -13.47 -7.41 3.17
C VAL A 158 -14.97 -7.28 3.01
N GLY A 159 -15.43 -7.27 1.74
CA GLY A 159 -16.82 -6.99 1.42
C GLY A 159 -17.23 -5.61 1.95
N ASP A 160 -18.31 -5.57 2.72
CA ASP A 160 -18.84 -4.33 3.32
C ASP A 160 -18.21 -3.95 4.66
N TRP A 161 -17.17 -4.68 5.09
CA TRP A 161 -16.55 -4.52 6.42
C TRP A 161 -15.09 -4.10 6.32
N ILE A 162 -14.67 -3.30 7.29
CA ILE A 162 -13.30 -2.86 7.52
C ILE A 162 -12.87 -3.43 8.86
N TYR A 163 -11.82 -4.26 8.83
CA TYR A 163 -11.03 -4.63 10.00
C TYR A 163 -9.93 -3.59 10.21
N TYR A 164 -9.68 -3.20 11.45
CA TYR A 164 -8.50 -2.41 11.79
C TYR A 164 -8.05 -2.61 13.24
N ASP A 165 -6.76 -2.43 13.47
CA ASP A 165 -6.18 -2.44 14.81
C ASP A 165 -6.23 -1.02 15.42
N VAL A 166 -6.36 -0.94 16.74
CA VAL A 166 -6.26 0.32 17.50
C VAL A 166 -5.11 0.20 18.49
N SER A 167 -4.20 1.18 18.51
CA SER A 167 -3.04 1.13 19.41
C SER A 167 -3.49 1.15 20.87
N GLY A 168 -3.25 0.06 21.60
CA GLY A 168 -3.61 -0.06 23.03
C GLY A 168 -5.07 -0.39 23.29
N GLY A 169 -5.81 -0.85 22.28
CA GLY A 169 -7.18 -1.34 22.43
C GLY A 169 -7.44 -2.59 21.60
N ASP A 170 -8.67 -3.10 21.68
CA ASP A 170 -9.08 -4.26 20.90
C ASP A 170 -9.24 -3.89 19.41
N PRO A 171 -8.89 -4.78 18.48
CA PRO A 171 -9.16 -4.56 17.07
C PRO A 171 -10.67 -4.46 16.82
N GLN A 172 -11.05 -3.73 15.77
CA GLN A 172 -12.42 -3.34 15.51
C GLN A 172 -12.86 -3.74 14.10
N TRP A 173 -14.15 -4.07 13.98
CA TRP A 173 -14.91 -4.10 12.75
C TRP A 173 -15.74 -2.82 12.63
N ILE A 174 -15.81 -2.23 11.44
CA ILE A 174 -16.78 -1.19 11.09
C ILE A 174 -17.23 -1.40 9.63
N LYS A 175 -18.46 -1.04 9.29
CA LYS A 175 -18.88 -1.08 7.89
C LYS A 175 -18.25 0.04 7.07
N VAL A 176 -18.16 -0.16 5.75
CA VAL A 176 -17.62 0.84 4.80
C VAL A 176 -18.36 2.18 4.79
N ASP A 177 -19.62 2.18 5.26
CA ASP A 177 -20.44 3.38 5.46
C ASP A 177 -20.24 4.06 6.83
N GLY A 178 -19.41 3.49 7.71
CA GLY A 178 -19.15 3.97 9.07
C GLY A 178 -20.11 3.44 10.15
N SER A 179 -21.10 2.62 9.77
CA SER A 179 -22.05 2.04 10.72
C SER A 179 -21.55 0.70 11.29
N GLY A 180 -22.25 0.18 12.30
CA GLY A 180 -22.02 -1.18 12.80
C GLY A 180 -20.66 -1.41 13.47
N ARG A 181 -20.00 -0.35 13.98
CA ARG A 181 -18.72 -0.47 14.68
C ARG A 181 -18.83 -1.40 15.90
N ARG A 182 -17.93 -2.38 16.00
CA ARG A 182 -17.87 -3.36 17.11
C ARG A 182 -16.46 -3.94 17.27
N PRO A 183 -16.08 -4.47 18.45
CA PRO A 183 -14.85 -5.23 18.62
C PRO A 183 -14.82 -6.48 17.73
N VAL A 184 -13.61 -6.99 17.48
CA VAL A 184 -13.38 -8.31 16.90
C VAL A 184 -13.40 -9.34 18.02
N ASP A 185 -14.15 -10.43 17.83
CA ASP A 185 -14.24 -11.56 18.78
C ASP A 185 -13.03 -12.52 18.67
#